data_AF-A0A417HL94-F1
#
_entry.id   AF-A0A417HL94-F1
#
_cell.length_a   1.000
_cell.length_b   1.000
_cell.length_c   1.000
_cell.angle_alpha   90.00
_cell.angle_beta   90.00
_cell.angle_gamma   90.00
#
_symmetry.space_group_name_H-M   'P 1'
#
loop_
_entity.id
_entity.type
_entity.pdbx_description
1 polymer ?
#
loop_
_entity_poly.entity_id
_entity_poly.type
_entity_poly.pdbx_seq_one_letter_code
_entity_poly.pdbx_strand_id
1 'polypeptide(L)'
;MDFLKNPVTTKVVQPPLSAETVAEWRKEFPVLSKVNYLANCSQGPQSRKSRAAIESYLDNWAIAGMDWDFWCEEVELAKGEFARPIGASPFLLAS
;
A
#
# COMPACT_ATOMS: atom_id res chain seq x y z
N MET A 1 -19.74 -7.52 29.74
CA MET A 1 -18.57 -8.43 29.65
C MET A 1 -18.98 -9.72 28.92
N ASP A 2 -19.47 -9.64 27.68
CA ASP A 2 -20.05 -10.81 26.97
C ASP A 2 -19.40 -11.11 25.60
N PHE A 3 -18.46 -10.29 25.15
CA PHE A 3 -17.79 -10.44 23.85
C PHE A 3 -16.74 -11.58 23.81
N LEU A 4 -16.39 -12.15 24.98
CA LEU A 4 -15.40 -13.22 25.10
C LEU A 4 -16.00 -14.63 24.97
N LYS A 5 -17.32 -14.77 24.86
CA LYS A 5 -17.99 -16.09 24.91
C LYS A 5 -18.07 -16.81 23.56
N ASN A 6 -17.84 -16.11 22.46
CA ASN A 6 -17.88 -16.69 21.11
C ASN A 6 -16.52 -16.49 20.43
N PRO A 7 -15.62 -17.49 20.43
CA PRO A 7 -14.42 -17.41 19.62
C PRO A 7 -14.83 -17.21 18.16
N VAL A 8 -14.32 -16.16 17.52
CA VAL A 8 -14.45 -15.95 16.08
C VAL A 8 -13.63 -17.05 15.40
N THR A 9 -14.24 -18.20 15.16
CA THR A 9 -13.67 -19.33 14.43
C THR A 9 -13.80 -19.10 12.93
N THR A 10 -13.26 -18.00 12.42
CA THR A 10 -13.15 -17.84 10.97
C THR A 10 -11.87 -18.56 10.51
N LYS A 11 -11.97 -19.85 10.20
CA LYS A 11 -10.95 -20.54 9.41
C LYS A 11 -11.07 -20.10 7.95
N VAL A 12 -10.69 -18.85 7.66
CA VAL A 12 -10.39 -18.47 6.27
C VAL A 12 -9.02 -19.06 5.94
N VAL A 13 -8.99 -20.28 5.43
CA VAL A 13 -7.78 -20.83 4.82
C VAL A 13 -7.76 -20.32 3.39
N GLN A 14 -7.08 -19.20 3.16
CA GLN A 14 -6.82 -18.77 1.78
C GLN A 14 -5.86 -19.79 1.15
N PRO A 15 -6.22 -20.39 -0.01
CA PRO A 15 -5.29 -21.26 -0.71
C PRO A 15 -4.05 -20.45 -1.12
N PRO A 16 -2.87 -21.09 -1.14
CA PRO A 16 -1.68 -20.42 -1.63
C PRO A 16 -1.90 -19.94 -3.07
N LEU A 17 -1.45 -18.72 -3.35
CA LEU A 17 -1.44 -18.17 -4.71
C LEU A 17 -0.64 -19.09 -5.64
N SER A 18 -1.03 -19.17 -6.90
CA SER A 18 -0.28 -19.92 -7.90
C SER A 18 1.13 -19.34 -8.05
N ALA A 19 2.10 -20.18 -8.43
CA ALA A 19 3.47 -19.74 -8.67
C ALA A 19 3.54 -18.64 -9.75
N GLU A 20 2.65 -18.70 -10.74
CA GLU A 20 2.51 -17.68 -11.79
C GLU A 20 2.05 -16.33 -11.21
N THR A 21 0.99 -16.31 -10.39
CA THR A 21 0.52 -15.08 -9.75
C THR A 21 1.60 -14.47 -8.85
N VAL A 22 2.30 -15.30 -8.08
CA VAL A 22 3.41 -14.84 -7.24
C VAL A 22 4.54 -14.26 -8.10
N ALA A 23 4.90 -14.92 -9.20
CA ALA A 23 5.93 -14.42 -10.11
C ALA A 23 5.54 -13.07 -10.72
N GLU A 24 4.27 -12.89 -11.09
CA GLU A 24 3.76 -11.62 -11.61
C GLU A 24 3.85 -10.51 -10.56
N TRP A 25 3.36 -10.75 -9.35
CA TRP A 25 3.41 -9.74 -8.27
C TRP A 25 4.84 -9.36 -7.88
N ARG A 26 5.80 -10.29 -7.97
CA ARG A 26 7.21 -10.00 -7.69
C ARG A 26 7.82 -9.00 -8.68
N LYS A 27 7.29 -8.88 -9.90
CA LYS A 27 7.78 -7.89 -10.89
C LYS A 27 7.58 -6.44 -10.43
N GLU A 28 6.61 -6.22 -9.55
CA GLU A 28 6.33 -4.93 -8.94
C GLU A 28 7.46 -4.46 -8.01
N PHE A 29 8.33 -5.37 -7.54
CA PHE A 29 9.39 -5.10 -6.57
C PHE A 29 10.76 -5.50 -7.11
N PRO A 30 11.48 -4.60 -7.82
CA PRO A 30 12.70 -4.94 -8.55
C PRO A 30 13.78 -5.62 -7.72
N VAL A 31 13.92 -5.24 -6.45
CA VAL A 31 14.92 -5.80 -5.52
C VAL A 31 14.76 -7.32 -5.33
N LEU A 32 13.54 -7.85 -5.46
CA LEU A 32 13.22 -9.27 -5.30
C LEU A 32 13.79 -10.16 -6.43
N SER A 33 14.26 -9.56 -7.53
CA SER A 33 14.99 -10.27 -8.59
C SER A 33 16.48 -10.48 -8.28
N LYS A 34 17.00 -9.76 -7.28
CA LYS A 34 18.44 -9.70 -6.98
C LYS A 34 18.79 -10.33 -5.63
N VAL A 35 17.89 -10.26 -4.66
CA VAL A 35 18.15 -10.69 -3.28
C VAL A 35 16.96 -11.39 -2.65
N ASN A 36 17.26 -12.26 -1.69
CA ASN A 36 16.28 -12.81 -0.76
C ASN A 36 15.97 -11.76 0.31
N TYR A 37 14.89 -11.00 0.11
CA TYR A 37 14.53 -9.88 0.97
C TYR A 37 13.79 -10.35 2.24
N LEU A 38 14.48 -10.41 3.38
CA LEU A 38 13.93 -10.89 4.66
C LEU A 38 13.66 -9.77 5.68
N ALA A 39 13.88 -8.50 5.30
CA ALA A 39 13.76 -7.33 6.18
C ALA A 39 12.41 -6.60 6.09
N ASN A 40 11.39 -7.22 5.49
CA ASN A 40 10.12 -6.55 5.14
C ASN A 40 9.31 -6.07 6.35
N CYS A 41 9.57 -6.60 7.55
CA CYS A 41 8.90 -6.19 8.78
C CYS A 41 9.33 -4.80 9.26
N SER A 42 10.51 -4.32 8.84
CA SER A 42 11.00 -2.98 9.16
C SER A 42 10.79 -2.02 7.98
N GLN A 43 11.10 -2.47 6.78
CA GLN A 43 10.93 -1.68 5.57
C GLN A 43 10.52 -2.62 4.44
N GLY A 44 9.37 -2.35 3.81
CA GLY A 44 8.96 -3.11 2.63
C GLY A 44 9.87 -2.83 1.43
N PRO A 45 10.02 -3.78 0.49
CA PRO A 45 10.67 -3.48 -0.78
C PRO A 45 9.89 -2.37 -1.51
N GLN A 46 10.60 -1.43 -2.14
CA GLN A 46 9.97 -0.36 -2.90
C GLN A 46 9.24 -0.94 -4.13
N SER A 47 7.95 -0.61 -4.26
CA SER A 47 7.15 -0.95 -5.44
C SER A 47 7.41 0.03 -6.59
N ARG A 48 7.23 -0.43 -7.83
CA ARG A 48 7.28 0.44 -9.02
C ARG A 48 6.22 1.53 -8.96
N LYS A 49 5.01 1.22 -8.48
CA LYS A 49 3.91 2.18 -8.31
C LYS A 49 4.24 3.27 -7.31
N SER A 50 4.82 2.93 -6.15
CA SER A 50 5.24 3.93 -5.16
C SER A 50 6.36 4.81 -5.71
N ARG A 51 7.32 4.21 -6.44
CA ARG A 51 8.37 4.99 -7.12
C ARG A 51 7.78 5.95 -8.16
N ALA A 52 6.85 5.47 -8.99
CA ALA A 52 6.21 6.26 -10.04
C ALA A 52 5.39 7.42 -9.47
N ALA A 53 4.64 7.22 -8.37
CA ALA A 53 3.90 8.31 -7.73
C ALA A 53 4.84 9.43 -7.23
N ILE A 54 6.00 9.07 -6.68
CA ILE A 54 7.03 10.04 -6.27
C ILE A 54 7.61 10.75 -7.50
N GLU A 55 7.86 10.04 -8.60
CA GLU A 55 8.30 10.65 -9.87
C GLU A 55 7.27 11.66 -10.37
N SER A 56 5.99 11.30 -10.41
CA SER A 56 4.90 12.20 -10.82
C SER A 56 4.82 13.46 -9.94
N TYR A 57 5.00 13.32 -8.63
CA TYR A 57 5.07 14.48 -7.72
C TYR A 57 6.24 15.41 -8.07
N LEU A 58 7.43 14.85 -8.31
CA LEU A 58 8.62 15.63 -8.67
C LEU A 58 8.46 16.31 -10.04
N ASP A 59 7.89 15.60 -11.01
CA ASP A 59 7.63 16.13 -12.35
C ASP A 59 6.60 17.25 -12.31
N ASN A 60 5.51 17.08 -11.55
CA ASN A 60 4.52 18.13 -11.31
C ASN A 60 5.17 19.37 -10.68
N TRP A 61 5.99 19.19 -9.64
CA TRP A 61 6.68 20.33 -9.02
C TRP A 61 7.59 21.06 -10.01
N ALA A 62 8.34 20.32 -10.83
CA ALA A 62 9.25 20.89 -11.81
C ALA A 62 8.54 21.70 -12.92
N ILE A 63 7.30 21.33 -13.27
CA ILE A 63 6.55 21.91 -14.40
C ILE A 63 5.53 22.96 -13.93
N ALA A 64 4.78 22.67 -12.87
CA ALA A 64 3.68 23.50 -12.37
C ALA A 64 4.07 24.40 -11.19
N GLY A 65 5.23 24.14 -10.55
CA GLY A 65 5.65 24.87 -9.36
C GLY A 65 4.91 24.39 -8.10
N MET A 66 4.41 25.31 -7.28
CA MET A 66 3.76 25.01 -6.00
C MET A 66 2.29 24.61 -6.18
N ASP A 67 2.06 23.46 -6.80
CA ASP A 67 0.73 22.92 -7.09
C ASP A 67 0.11 22.23 -5.86
N TRP A 68 -0.23 23.04 -4.86
CA TRP A 68 -0.75 22.56 -3.59
C TRP A 68 -2.09 21.84 -3.72
N ASP A 69 -2.97 22.29 -4.62
CA ASP A 69 -4.29 21.69 -4.81
C ASP A 69 -4.15 20.24 -5.29
N PHE A 70 -3.29 20.00 -6.28
CA PHE A 70 -2.99 18.65 -6.77
C PHE A 70 -2.38 17.75 -5.67
N TRP A 71 -1.40 18.25 -4.91
CA TRP A 71 -0.75 17.44 -3.87
C TRP A 71 -1.70 17.11 -2.71
N CYS A 72 -2.54 18.05 -2.30
CA CYS A 72 -3.56 17.82 -1.28
C CYS A 72 -4.60 16.80 -1.75
N GLU A 73 -5.03 16.86 -3.02
CA GLU A 73 -5.94 15.87 -3.59
C GLU A 73 -5.34 14.46 -3.58
N GLU A 74 -4.09 14.30 -4.00
CA GLU A 74 -3.39 13.00 -3.96
C GLU A 74 -3.29 12.43 -2.54
N VAL A 75 -3.10 13.28 -1.52
CA VAL A 75 -3.11 12.86 -0.11
C VAL A 75 -4.50 12.37 0.32
N GLU A 76 -5.58 13.07 -0.06
CA GLU A 76 -6.95 12.64 0.26
C GLU A 76 -7.31 11.31 -0.43
N LEU A 77 -6.86 11.11 -1.67
CA LEU A 77 -7.01 9.83 -2.38
C LEU A 77 -6.25 8.70 -1.68
N ALA A 78 -5.00 8.95 -1.27
CA ALA A 78 -4.19 7.97 -0.53
C ALA A 78 -4.83 7.59 0.81
N LYS A 79 -5.42 8.56 1.52
CA LYS A 79 -6.20 8.31 2.75
C LYS A 79 -7.42 7.43 2.45
N GLY A 80 -8.14 7.70 1.36
CA GLY A 80 -9.24 6.87 0.90
C GLY A 80 -8.86 5.40 0.71
N GLU A 81 -7.80 5.16 -0.06
CA GLU A 81 -7.31 3.81 -0.35
C GLU A 81 -6.78 3.08 0.89
N PHE A 82 -6.15 3.79 1.82
CA PHE A 82 -5.68 3.19 3.08
C PHE A 82 -6.81 2.89 4.06
N ALA A 83 -7.83 3.76 4.14
CA ALA A 83 -8.95 3.61 5.07
C ALA A 83 -9.82 2.38 4.75
N ARG A 84 -10.03 2.11 3.45
CA ARG A 84 -10.88 1.03 2.95
C ARG A 84 -10.54 -0.37 3.51
N PRO A 85 -9.29 -0.88 3.43
CA PRO A 85 -8.95 -2.21 3.93
C PRO A 85 -9.01 -2.34 5.45
N ILE A 86 -8.81 -1.25 6.20
CA ILE A 86 -8.87 -1.26 7.67
C ILE A 86 -10.28 -0.94 8.22
N GLY A 87 -11.25 -0.70 7.33
CA GLY A 87 -12.62 -0.35 7.71
C GLY A 87 -12.74 1.01 8.42
N ALA A 88 -11.80 1.92 8.18
CA ALA A 88 -11.80 3.26 8.77
C ALA A 88 -12.49 4.27 7.85
N SER A 89 -12.86 5.42 8.42
CA SER A 89 -13.17 6.62 7.64
C SER A 89 -11.86 7.33 7.27
N PRO A 90 -11.69 7.82 6.03
CA PRO A 90 -10.51 8.62 5.63
C PRO A 90 -10.29 9.85 6.52
N PHE A 91 -11.36 10.41 7.09
CA PHE A 91 -11.31 11.56 8.00
C PHE A 91 -10.56 11.27 9.31
N LEU A 92 -10.46 10.00 9.72
CA LEU A 92 -9.76 9.61 10.96
C LEU A 92 -8.25 9.40 10.74
N LEU A 93 -7.77 9.51 9.50
CA LEU A 93 -6.36 9.42 9.17
C LEU A 93 -5.71 10.80 9.27
N ALA A 94 -4.46 10.84 9.76
CA ALA A 94 -3.72 12.08 9.94
C ALA A 94 -3.59 12.88 8.64
N SER A 95 -3.61 14.21 8.80
CA SER A 95 -3.37 15.23 7.77
C SER A 95 -1.89 15.62 7.71
#